data_AF-A0A0G4MGY1-F1
#
_entry.id   AF-A0A0G4MGY1-F1
#
_cell.length_a   1.000
_cell.length_b   1.000
_cell.length_c   1.000
_cell.angle_alpha   90.00
_cell.angle_beta   90.00
_cell.angle_gamma   90.00
#
_symmetry.space_group_name_H-M   'P 1'
#
loop_
_entity.id
_entity.type
_entity.pdbx_description
1 polymer ?
#
loop_
_entity_poly.entity_id
_entity_poly.type
_entity_poly.pdbx_seq_one_letter_code
_entity_poly.pdbx_strand_id
1 'polypeptide(L)'
;MPSDNEDDVGDMFAEPEDYYPPTPPPTSVTHTLASGRTLTLHLVGYSATEAHHLWNGSRVVSDYFEALPARVASRTVLEIGAGAGLPSLTAGLLGARRVVMSDYHDVDIVQTMQKNIDVCEGADEVVAKGYVWGADPAPLLAELPEPEAKFDVLILADLLFRHSEHGTLVKTIDMTMSKKKESRAYVFFTSYRPWLRHKDLVFFDVAREKGFLVEQVIDRKMEKKLFENDPGDEEVLKTVSGMMPIHQSIEGQPPHMGPGLSPPAATAGENGERQQKPKTLPCKYCSKRFRRVEHVQRHERTHTKEKPFSCGWARCGKTFGRR
;
A
#
# COMPACT_ATOMS: atom_id res chain seq x y z
N MET A 1 44.85 -3.91 -47.81
CA MET A 1 45.10 -4.94 -46.78
C MET A 1 46.41 -4.55 -46.12
N PRO A 2 46.45 -4.27 -44.81
CA PRO A 2 45.64 -4.90 -43.76
C PRO A 2 44.43 -4.05 -43.33
N SER A 3 43.49 -4.75 -42.70
CA SER A 3 42.15 -4.37 -42.27
C SER A 3 42.15 -3.45 -41.05
N ASP A 4 41.25 -2.46 -41.08
CA ASP A 4 40.77 -1.77 -39.90
C ASP A 4 40.10 -2.79 -38.97
N ASN A 5 40.70 -3.08 -37.83
CA ASN A 5 39.99 -3.70 -36.73
C ASN A 5 39.15 -2.61 -36.10
N GLU A 6 37.84 -2.69 -36.30
CA GLU A 6 36.86 -2.00 -35.47
C GLU A 6 37.10 -2.46 -34.03
N ASP A 7 37.76 -1.59 -33.25
CA ASP A 7 37.94 -1.80 -31.82
C ASP A 7 36.57 -1.92 -31.16
N ASP A 8 36.32 -3.15 -30.71
CA ASP A 8 35.24 -3.63 -29.90
C ASP A 8 35.06 -2.75 -28.64
N VAL A 9 34.21 -1.74 -28.77
CA VAL A 9 33.70 -0.92 -27.65
C VAL A 9 32.51 -1.58 -26.95
N GLY A 10 32.22 -2.86 -27.24
CA GLY A 10 31.02 -3.56 -26.79
C GLY A 10 31.05 -4.03 -25.33
N ASP A 11 32.23 -4.17 -24.72
CA ASP A 11 32.37 -4.93 -23.46
C ASP A 11 32.66 -4.06 -22.22
N MET A 12 32.94 -2.76 -22.38
CA MET A 12 33.34 -1.90 -21.26
C MET A 12 32.16 -1.47 -20.35
N PHE A 13 30.93 -1.78 -20.74
CA PHE A 13 29.70 -1.50 -19.98
C PHE A 13 28.89 -2.76 -19.64
N ALA A 14 29.43 -3.96 -19.89
CA ALA A 14 28.82 -5.19 -19.42
C ALA A 14 28.95 -5.26 -17.89
N GLU A 15 27.83 -5.17 -17.17
CA GLU A 15 27.85 -5.45 -15.74
C GLU A 15 28.24 -6.93 -15.55
N PRO A 16 29.20 -7.24 -14.67
CA PRO A 16 29.61 -8.62 -14.38
C PRO A 16 28.39 -9.51 -14.05
N GLU A 17 28.42 -10.78 -14.48
CA GLU A 17 27.33 -11.76 -14.26
C GLU A 17 26.95 -11.93 -12.77
N ASP A 18 27.84 -11.55 -11.86
CA ASP A 18 27.72 -11.62 -10.40
C ASP A 18 27.49 -10.26 -9.72
N TYR A 19 27.30 -9.18 -10.48
CA TYR A 19 27.14 -7.83 -9.93
C TYR A 19 25.84 -7.65 -9.13
N TYR A 20 24.79 -8.43 -9.46
CA TYR A 20 23.58 -8.53 -8.64
C TYR A 20 23.47 -9.94 -8.04
N PRO A 21 23.13 -10.06 -6.74
CA PRO A 21 22.79 -11.37 -6.19
C PRO A 21 21.63 -11.96 -6.99
N PRO A 22 21.65 -13.28 -7.28
CA PRO A 22 20.59 -13.90 -8.05
C PRO A 22 19.26 -13.75 -7.30
N THR A 23 18.23 -13.35 -8.03
CA THR A 23 16.86 -13.33 -7.51
C THR A 23 16.51 -14.73 -6.99
N PRO A 24 16.03 -14.86 -5.73
CA PRO A 24 15.53 -16.13 -5.24
C PRO A 24 14.51 -16.72 -6.21
N PRO A 25 14.42 -18.06 -6.32
CA PRO A 25 13.44 -18.67 -7.21
C PRO A 25 12.01 -18.40 -6.74
N PRO A 26 11.02 -18.32 -7.66
CA PRO A 26 9.61 -18.30 -7.31
C PRO A 26 9.23 -19.49 -6.42
N THR A 27 8.29 -19.26 -5.49
CA THR A 27 7.86 -20.27 -4.52
C THR A 27 6.34 -20.50 -4.60
N SER A 28 5.84 -21.45 -3.82
CA SER A 28 4.40 -21.63 -3.62
C SER A 28 4.08 -21.85 -2.14
N VAL A 29 2.89 -21.42 -1.74
CA VAL A 29 2.34 -21.64 -0.42
C VAL A 29 0.94 -22.19 -0.54
N THR A 30 0.62 -23.17 0.31
CA THR A 30 -0.73 -23.72 0.41
C THR A 30 -1.48 -22.99 1.52
N HIS A 31 -2.73 -22.62 1.26
CA HIS A 31 -3.62 -22.02 2.24
C HIS A 31 -4.98 -22.72 2.22
N THR A 32 -5.45 -23.15 3.38
CA THR A 32 -6.77 -23.75 3.54
C THR A 32 -7.74 -22.69 4.05
N LEU A 33 -8.76 -22.42 3.24
CA LEU A 33 -9.88 -21.55 3.55
C LEU A 33 -10.73 -22.12 4.69
N ALA A 34 -11.52 -21.29 5.36
CA ALA A 34 -12.42 -21.70 6.44
C ALA A 34 -13.49 -22.72 5.97
N SER A 35 -13.86 -22.67 4.69
CA SER A 35 -14.69 -23.67 4.01
C SER A 35 -14.04 -25.06 3.88
N GLY A 36 -12.75 -25.20 4.22
CA GLY A 36 -11.96 -26.43 4.05
C GLY A 36 -11.34 -26.59 2.66
N ARG A 37 -11.66 -25.67 1.72
CA ARG A 37 -11.03 -25.65 0.39
C ARG A 37 -9.59 -25.21 0.49
N THR A 38 -8.70 -25.92 -0.18
CA THR A 38 -7.27 -25.61 -0.20
C THR A 38 -6.88 -24.95 -1.51
N LEU A 39 -6.18 -23.82 -1.43
CA LEU A 39 -5.62 -23.08 -2.56
C LEU A 39 -4.09 -23.19 -2.53
N THR A 40 -3.50 -23.43 -3.71
CA THR A 40 -2.05 -23.33 -3.91
C THR A 40 -1.76 -22.00 -4.57
N LEU A 41 -1.04 -21.13 -3.86
CA LEU A 41 -0.71 -19.78 -4.29
C LEU A 41 0.75 -19.73 -4.69
N HIS A 42 1.03 -19.34 -5.92
CA HIS A 42 2.36 -19.05 -6.42
C HIS A 42 2.79 -17.64 -5.99
N LEU A 43 4.08 -17.49 -5.69
CA LEU A 43 4.72 -16.26 -5.23
C LEU A 43 5.91 -15.97 -6.13
N VAL A 44 6.13 -14.70 -6.45
CA VAL A 44 7.35 -14.25 -7.12
C VAL A 44 8.57 -14.51 -6.24
N GLY A 45 9.73 -14.67 -6.85
CA GLY A 45 10.97 -14.96 -6.13
C GLY A 45 11.48 -13.80 -5.29
N TYR A 46 11.40 -12.59 -5.83
CA TYR A 46 11.65 -11.35 -5.12
C TYR A 46 10.76 -10.26 -5.69
N SER A 47 10.33 -9.34 -4.83
CA SER A 47 9.66 -8.13 -5.26
C SER A 47 9.96 -6.99 -4.31
N ALA A 48 10.29 -5.83 -4.88
CA ALA A 48 10.45 -4.60 -4.12
C ALA A 48 9.14 -4.14 -3.47
N THR A 49 7.98 -4.61 -3.94
CA THR A 49 6.65 -4.35 -3.35
C THR A 49 6.23 -5.38 -2.31
N GLU A 50 7.12 -6.33 -1.96
CA GLU A 50 6.86 -7.38 -0.96
C GLU A 50 5.84 -8.44 -1.40
N ALA A 51 5.64 -8.61 -2.72
CA ALA A 51 4.71 -9.58 -3.30
C ALA A 51 5.17 -11.06 -3.20
N HIS A 52 6.35 -11.32 -2.63
CA HIS A 52 6.93 -12.66 -2.47
C HIS A 52 6.52 -13.35 -1.15
N HIS A 53 5.55 -12.79 -0.44
CA HIS A 53 5.02 -13.31 0.82
C HIS A 53 3.50 -13.39 0.82
N LEU A 54 2.95 -14.36 1.55
CA LEU A 54 1.53 -14.40 1.90
C LEU A 54 1.31 -13.77 3.28
N TRP A 55 0.96 -12.49 3.25
CA TRP A 55 0.81 -11.62 4.42
C TRP A 55 -0.39 -12.00 5.32
N ASN A 56 -0.32 -11.63 6.61
CA ASN A 56 -1.36 -12.01 7.58
C ASN A 56 -2.69 -11.31 7.29
N GLY A 57 -2.66 -10.05 6.86
CA GLY A 57 -3.81 -9.27 6.44
C GLY A 57 -4.59 -9.99 5.34
N SER A 58 -3.91 -10.55 4.34
CA SER A 58 -4.54 -11.32 3.27
C SER A 58 -5.30 -12.53 3.80
N ARG A 59 -4.69 -13.30 4.72
CA ARG A 59 -5.34 -14.46 5.35
C ARG A 59 -6.57 -14.07 6.16
N VAL A 60 -6.45 -13.01 6.97
CA VAL A 60 -7.54 -12.56 7.83
C VAL A 60 -8.69 -11.93 7.05
N VAL A 61 -8.41 -11.22 5.94
CA VAL A 61 -9.47 -10.72 5.03
C VAL A 61 -10.25 -11.86 4.42
N SER A 62 -9.59 -12.92 3.95
CA SER A 62 -10.27 -14.10 3.38
C SER A 62 -11.18 -14.77 4.41
N ASP A 63 -10.68 -15.06 5.61
CA ASP A 63 -11.50 -15.60 6.70
C ASP A 63 -12.67 -14.66 7.05
N TYR A 64 -12.43 -13.35 7.01
CA TYR A 64 -13.45 -12.34 7.28
C TYR A 64 -14.54 -12.35 6.19
N PHE A 65 -14.22 -12.57 4.92
CA PHE A 65 -15.24 -12.73 3.88
C PHE A 65 -15.98 -14.05 3.97
N GLU A 66 -15.32 -15.16 4.30
CA GLU A 66 -15.98 -16.45 4.48
C GLU A 66 -16.96 -16.44 5.66
N ALA A 67 -16.66 -15.70 6.72
CA ALA A 67 -17.58 -15.55 7.86
C ALA A 67 -18.90 -14.85 7.50
N LEU A 68 -18.92 -14.02 6.44
CA LEU A 68 -20.14 -13.39 5.93
C LEU A 68 -20.02 -13.14 4.41
N PRO A 69 -20.34 -14.14 3.56
CA PRO A 69 -20.16 -14.05 2.11
C PRO A 69 -20.89 -12.87 1.45
N ALA A 70 -22.01 -12.43 2.05
CA ALA A 70 -22.77 -11.25 1.61
C ALA A 70 -21.95 -9.94 1.57
N ARG A 71 -20.76 -9.91 2.17
CA ARG A 71 -19.82 -8.78 2.07
C ARG A 71 -19.30 -8.57 0.65
N VAL A 72 -19.18 -9.63 -0.13
CA VAL A 72 -18.59 -9.64 -1.50
C VAL A 72 -19.49 -10.28 -2.55
N ALA A 73 -20.43 -11.15 -2.17
CA ALA A 73 -21.34 -11.81 -3.10
C ALA A 73 -22.12 -10.79 -3.94
N SER A 74 -22.18 -11.01 -5.26
CA SER A 74 -22.81 -10.17 -6.28
C SER A 74 -22.28 -8.72 -6.36
N ARG A 75 -21.12 -8.44 -5.77
CA ARG A 75 -20.50 -7.11 -5.77
C ARG A 75 -19.29 -7.03 -6.69
N THR A 76 -18.93 -5.82 -7.11
CA THR A 76 -17.66 -5.56 -7.79
C THR A 76 -16.56 -5.31 -6.77
N VAL A 77 -15.42 -5.99 -6.92
CA VAL A 77 -14.33 -6.01 -5.94
C VAL A 77 -13.03 -5.56 -6.59
N LEU A 78 -12.27 -4.70 -5.92
CA LEU A 78 -10.91 -4.32 -6.29
C LEU A 78 -9.95 -4.64 -5.15
N GLU A 79 -8.95 -5.47 -5.40
CA GLU A 79 -7.81 -5.63 -4.51
C GLU A 79 -6.63 -4.81 -5.02
N ILE A 80 -6.03 -4.01 -4.12
CA ILE A 80 -4.85 -3.20 -4.39
C ILE A 80 -3.67 -3.87 -3.68
N GLY A 81 -2.52 -4.02 -4.38
CA GLY A 81 -1.35 -4.67 -3.82
C GLY A 81 -1.60 -6.13 -3.45
N ALA A 82 -2.19 -6.88 -4.38
CA ALA A 82 -2.71 -8.22 -4.15
C ALA A 82 -1.62 -9.27 -3.89
N GLY A 83 -0.41 -9.09 -4.44
CA GLY A 83 0.67 -10.07 -4.41
C GLY A 83 0.24 -11.44 -4.92
N ALA A 84 0.00 -12.37 -4.01
CA ALA A 84 -0.51 -13.71 -4.32
C ALA A 84 -2.01 -13.72 -4.72
N GLY A 85 -2.78 -12.72 -4.29
CA GLY A 85 -4.19 -12.57 -4.64
C GLY A 85 -5.18 -13.39 -3.83
N LEU A 86 -4.80 -13.90 -2.65
CA LEU A 86 -5.66 -14.73 -1.81
C LEU A 86 -7.05 -14.09 -1.55
N PRO A 87 -7.17 -12.81 -1.13
CA PRO A 87 -8.47 -12.16 -0.92
C PRO A 87 -9.32 -12.05 -2.18
N SER A 88 -8.72 -11.70 -3.33
CA SER A 88 -9.42 -11.64 -4.62
C SER A 88 -9.96 -13.01 -5.04
N LEU A 89 -9.14 -14.05 -4.92
CA LEU A 89 -9.59 -15.42 -5.22
C LEU A 89 -10.72 -15.82 -4.28
N THR A 90 -10.58 -15.60 -2.97
CA THR A 90 -11.67 -15.85 -2.01
C THR A 90 -12.94 -15.09 -2.39
N ALA A 91 -12.84 -13.82 -2.77
CA ALA A 91 -14.02 -13.04 -3.19
C ALA A 91 -14.69 -13.61 -4.45
N GLY A 92 -13.92 -14.05 -5.44
CA GLY A 92 -14.43 -14.74 -6.63
C GLY A 92 -15.18 -16.03 -6.25
N LEU A 93 -14.57 -16.87 -5.41
CA LEU A 93 -15.16 -18.11 -4.93
C LEU A 93 -16.44 -17.92 -4.10
N LEU A 94 -16.58 -16.75 -3.45
CA LEU A 94 -17.78 -16.36 -2.69
C LEU A 94 -18.86 -15.70 -3.56
N GLY A 95 -18.69 -15.72 -4.89
CA GLY A 95 -19.69 -15.26 -5.86
C GLY A 95 -19.68 -13.75 -6.08
N ALA A 96 -18.53 -13.09 -5.97
CA ALA A 96 -18.39 -11.70 -6.44
C ALA A 96 -18.75 -11.60 -7.93
N ARG A 97 -19.39 -10.49 -8.33
CA ARG A 97 -19.83 -10.27 -9.71
C ARG A 97 -18.66 -10.03 -10.66
N ARG A 98 -17.61 -9.38 -10.17
CA ARG A 98 -16.37 -9.09 -10.89
C ARG A 98 -15.29 -8.77 -9.88
N VAL A 99 -14.10 -9.33 -10.03
CA VAL A 99 -12.97 -9.04 -9.15
C VAL A 99 -11.79 -8.58 -9.99
N VAL A 100 -11.25 -7.41 -9.67
CA VAL A 100 -10.00 -6.91 -10.23
C VAL A 100 -8.92 -7.05 -9.17
N MET A 101 -8.01 -7.99 -9.39
CA MET A 101 -6.82 -8.21 -8.59
C MET A 101 -5.71 -7.33 -9.16
N SER A 102 -5.18 -6.38 -8.39
CA SER A 102 -4.16 -5.46 -8.89
C SER A 102 -2.93 -5.38 -8.00
N ASP A 103 -1.78 -5.23 -8.64
CA ASP A 103 -0.49 -4.95 -8.01
C ASP A 103 0.35 -4.08 -8.95
N TYR A 104 1.56 -3.70 -8.55
CA TYR A 104 2.49 -2.98 -9.39
C TYR A 104 2.68 -3.70 -10.74
N HIS A 105 2.85 -2.91 -11.81
CA HIS A 105 2.89 -3.39 -13.20
C HIS A 105 4.17 -4.14 -13.58
N ASP A 106 4.81 -4.78 -12.61
CA ASP A 106 5.91 -5.71 -12.83
C ASP A 106 5.40 -6.98 -13.51
N VAL A 107 6.12 -7.43 -14.53
CA VAL A 107 5.70 -8.56 -15.37
C VAL A 107 5.61 -9.84 -14.56
N ASP A 108 6.55 -10.10 -13.65
CA ASP A 108 6.59 -11.34 -12.88
C ASP A 108 5.45 -11.38 -11.87
N ILE A 109 5.13 -10.23 -11.25
CA ILE A 109 4.01 -10.11 -10.31
C ILE A 109 2.69 -10.35 -11.04
N VAL A 110 2.46 -9.66 -12.16
CA VAL A 110 1.21 -9.78 -12.92
C VAL A 110 1.04 -11.19 -13.50
N GLN A 111 2.10 -11.80 -14.01
CA GLN A 111 2.06 -13.19 -14.47
C GLN A 111 1.79 -14.18 -13.33
N THR A 112 2.34 -13.94 -12.14
CA THR A 112 2.07 -14.77 -10.96
C THR A 112 0.63 -14.65 -10.49
N MET A 113 0.08 -13.43 -10.48
CA MET A 113 -1.34 -13.20 -10.21
C MET A 113 -2.22 -13.95 -11.21
N GLN A 114 -1.93 -13.83 -12.51
CA GLN A 114 -2.69 -14.54 -13.54
C GLN A 114 -2.59 -16.06 -13.38
N LYS A 115 -1.39 -16.60 -13.11
CA LYS A 115 -1.19 -18.01 -12.84
C LYS A 115 -2.05 -18.50 -11.67
N ASN A 116 -2.15 -17.72 -10.59
CA ASN A 116 -2.98 -18.06 -9.44
C ASN A 116 -4.48 -18.07 -9.76
N ILE A 117 -4.93 -17.19 -10.66
CA ILE A 117 -6.29 -17.21 -11.20
C ILE A 117 -6.51 -18.48 -12.02
N ASP A 118 -5.62 -18.77 -12.98
CA ASP A 118 -5.77 -19.88 -13.92
C ASP A 118 -5.82 -21.25 -13.22
N VAL A 119 -5.08 -21.43 -12.13
CA VAL A 119 -5.09 -22.69 -11.34
C VAL A 119 -6.21 -22.77 -10.31
N CYS A 120 -6.94 -21.67 -10.06
CA CYS A 120 -8.00 -21.62 -9.06
C CYS A 120 -9.38 -21.85 -9.70
N GLU A 121 -9.87 -23.09 -9.65
CA GLU A 121 -11.18 -23.45 -10.20
C GLU A 121 -12.33 -22.60 -9.62
N GLY A 122 -13.16 -21.97 -10.47
CA GLY A 122 -14.27 -21.12 -10.04
C GLY A 122 -13.87 -19.66 -9.71
N ALA A 123 -12.68 -19.23 -10.10
CA ALA A 123 -12.24 -17.83 -10.06
C ALA A 123 -12.41 -17.11 -11.41
N ASP A 124 -13.34 -17.55 -12.26
CA ASP A 124 -13.53 -17.05 -13.64
C ASP A 124 -13.82 -15.54 -13.71
N GLU A 125 -14.41 -14.98 -12.66
CA GLU A 125 -14.74 -13.55 -12.56
C GLU A 125 -13.55 -12.69 -12.12
N VAL A 126 -12.40 -13.28 -11.81
CA VAL A 126 -11.20 -12.59 -11.33
C VAL A 126 -10.27 -12.26 -12.50
N VAL A 127 -9.77 -11.04 -12.56
CA VAL A 127 -8.73 -10.63 -13.52
C VAL A 127 -7.56 -9.94 -12.85
N ALA A 128 -6.35 -10.20 -13.36
CA ALA A 128 -5.13 -9.56 -12.92
C ALA A 128 -4.84 -8.29 -13.72
N LYS A 129 -4.47 -7.20 -13.04
CA LYS A 129 -4.04 -5.94 -13.67
C LYS A 129 -2.84 -5.32 -12.97
N GLY A 130 -1.91 -4.80 -13.77
CA GLY A 130 -0.89 -3.88 -13.28
C GLY A 130 -1.48 -2.51 -12.98
N TYR A 131 -1.20 -1.95 -11.82
CA TYR A 131 -1.65 -0.65 -11.38
C TYR A 131 -0.66 0.02 -10.43
N VAL A 132 -0.41 1.30 -10.65
CA VAL A 132 0.36 2.14 -9.74
C VAL A 132 -0.63 2.94 -8.91
N TRP A 133 -0.47 2.92 -7.59
CA TRP A 133 -1.37 3.64 -6.69
C TRP A 133 -1.49 5.11 -7.11
N GLY A 134 -2.71 5.65 -7.07
CA GLY A 134 -3.02 7.04 -7.37
C GLY A 134 -2.85 7.46 -8.83
N ALA A 135 -2.49 6.53 -9.73
CA ALA A 135 -2.54 6.72 -11.17
C ALA A 135 -3.98 6.72 -11.69
N ASP A 136 -4.15 7.01 -12.99
CA ASP A 136 -5.45 6.95 -13.66
C ASP A 136 -6.05 5.52 -13.55
N PRO A 137 -7.25 5.37 -12.98
CA PRO A 137 -7.87 4.07 -12.74
C PRO A 137 -8.67 3.57 -13.94
N ALA A 138 -8.71 4.31 -15.06
CA ALA A 138 -9.44 3.88 -16.25
C ALA A 138 -9.19 2.42 -16.66
N PRO A 139 -7.94 1.88 -16.62
CA PRO A 139 -7.69 0.47 -16.92
C PRO A 139 -8.34 -0.51 -15.93
N LEU A 140 -8.52 -0.12 -14.67
CA LEU A 140 -9.20 -0.93 -13.66
C LEU A 140 -10.72 -0.84 -13.82
N LEU A 141 -11.25 0.37 -14.06
CA LEU A 141 -12.68 0.61 -14.21
C LEU A 141 -13.24 0.02 -15.51
N ALA A 142 -12.42 -0.07 -16.56
CA ALA A 142 -12.78 -0.70 -17.83
C ALA A 142 -13.12 -2.20 -17.71
N GLU A 143 -12.72 -2.86 -16.62
CA GLU A 143 -13.04 -4.27 -16.34
C GLU A 143 -14.43 -4.45 -15.73
N LEU A 144 -15.13 -3.36 -15.41
CA LEU A 144 -16.48 -3.40 -14.85
C LEU A 144 -17.52 -3.49 -15.98
N PRO A 145 -18.66 -4.18 -15.74
CA PRO A 145 -19.64 -4.47 -16.78
C PRO A 145 -20.41 -3.23 -17.27
N GLU A 146 -20.45 -2.17 -16.45
CA GLU A 146 -21.22 -0.95 -16.73
C GLU A 146 -20.26 0.23 -16.93
N PRO A 147 -20.51 1.10 -17.93
CA PRO A 147 -19.71 2.30 -18.12
C PRO A 147 -19.83 3.23 -16.91
N GLU A 148 -18.73 3.89 -16.53
CA GLU A 148 -18.62 4.76 -15.36
C GLU A 148 -18.85 4.07 -14.00
N ALA A 149 -19.02 2.74 -13.98
CA ALA A 149 -19.13 1.99 -12.75
C ALA A 149 -17.86 2.11 -11.91
N LYS A 150 -18.04 1.94 -10.60
CA LYS A 150 -16.99 1.91 -9.60
C LYS A 150 -17.13 0.65 -8.75
N PHE A 151 -16.10 0.34 -7.97
CA PHE A 151 -16.08 -0.86 -7.15
C PHE A 151 -16.94 -0.70 -5.89
N ASP A 152 -17.75 -1.71 -5.60
CA ASP A 152 -18.54 -1.74 -4.38
C ASP A 152 -17.66 -2.07 -3.16
N VAL A 153 -16.62 -2.88 -3.34
CA VAL A 153 -15.70 -3.33 -2.29
C VAL A 153 -14.26 -3.11 -2.72
N LEU A 154 -13.46 -2.51 -1.84
CA LEU A 154 -12.01 -2.42 -2.00
C LEU A 154 -11.30 -3.24 -0.93
N ILE A 155 -10.18 -3.85 -1.26
CA ILE A 155 -9.34 -4.64 -0.37
C ILE A 155 -7.93 -4.04 -0.37
N LEU A 156 -7.43 -3.71 0.82
CA LEU A 156 -6.04 -3.33 1.07
C LEU A 156 -5.52 -4.19 2.21
N ALA A 157 -4.71 -5.19 1.89
CA ALA A 157 -4.10 -6.09 2.86
C ALA A 157 -2.61 -5.77 3.04
N ASP A 158 -2.21 -5.40 4.25
CA ASP A 158 -0.82 -5.13 4.64
C ASP A 158 -0.06 -4.08 3.79
N LEU A 159 -0.76 -3.04 3.33
CA LEU A 159 -0.16 -1.98 2.47
C LEU A 159 0.34 -0.74 3.22
N LEU A 160 0.11 -0.65 4.54
CA LEU A 160 0.32 0.60 5.27
C LEU A 160 1.79 0.93 5.56
N PHE A 161 2.73 0.03 5.27
CA PHE A 161 4.15 0.20 5.57
C PHE A 161 4.84 1.29 4.74
N ARG A 162 4.29 1.68 3.59
CA ARG A 162 4.81 2.80 2.77
C ARG A 162 4.14 4.11 3.17
N HIS A 163 4.59 4.71 4.27
CA HIS A 163 4.00 5.94 4.82
C HIS A 163 3.95 7.12 3.84
N SER A 164 4.90 7.21 2.90
CA SER A 164 4.89 8.24 1.86
C SER A 164 3.74 8.09 0.86
N GLU A 165 3.20 6.88 0.71
CA GLU A 165 2.16 6.53 -0.26
C GLU A 165 0.75 6.54 0.33
N HIS A 166 0.58 6.89 1.61
CA HIS A 166 -0.75 6.91 2.23
C HIS A 166 -1.74 7.81 1.50
N GLY A 167 -1.31 9.02 1.12
CA GLY A 167 -2.13 9.93 0.32
C GLY A 167 -2.48 9.35 -1.06
N THR A 168 -1.52 8.65 -1.67
CA THR A 168 -1.69 7.98 -2.96
C THR A 168 -2.71 6.83 -2.86
N LEU A 169 -2.65 6.01 -1.81
CA LEU A 169 -3.60 4.93 -1.55
C LEU A 169 -5.02 5.46 -1.27
N VAL A 170 -5.15 6.49 -0.42
CA VAL A 170 -6.44 7.14 -0.15
C VAL A 170 -7.02 7.77 -1.43
N LYS A 171 -6.17 8.37 -2.27
CA LYS A 171 -6.56 8.87 -3.60
C LYS A 171 -7.10 7.75 -4.48
N THR A 172 -6.46 6.58 -4.51
CA THR A 172 -6.98 5.40 -5.23
C THR A 172 -8.38 5.04 -4.73
N ILE A 173 -8.58 4.94 -3.41
CA ILE A 173 -9.89 4.61 -2.81
C ILE A 173 -10.97 5.60 -3.27
N ASP A 174 -10.71 6.91 -3.17
CA ASP A 174 -11.66 7.95 -3.60
C ASP A 174 -12.00 7.87 -5.10
N MET A 175 -11.01 7.53 -5.92
CA MET A 175 -11.18 7.45 -7.37
C MET A 175 -11.93 6.20 -7.81
N THR A 176 -11.73 5.05 -7.14
CA THR A 176 -12.25 3.75 -7.60
C THR A 176 -13.44 3.23 -6.81
N MET A 177 -13.70 3.71 -5.59
CA MET A 177 -14.84 3.25 -4.79
C MET A 177 -16.15 3.95 -5.18
N SER A 178 -17.22 3.17 -5.24
CA SER A 178 -18.56 3.68 -5.48
C SER A 178 -19.07 4.47 -4.26
N LYS A 179 -19.95 5.45 -4.49
CA LYS A 179 -20.55 6.27 -3.42
C LYS A 179 -21.83 5.67 -2.82
N LYS A 180 -22.15 4.40 -3.12
CA LYS A 180 -23.30 3.70 -2.53
C LYS A 180 -23.10 3.57 -1.03
N LYS A 181 -24.19 3.55 -0.26
CA LYS A 181 -24.18 3.37 1.20
C LYS A 181 -23.49 2.07 1.60
N GLU A 182 -23.61 1.06 0.75
CA GLU A 182 -23.03 -0.26 0.94
C GLU A 182 -21.58 -0.35 0.45
N SER A 183 -20.98 0.71 -0.09
CA SER A 183 -19.59 0.65 -0.54
C SER A 183 -18.60 0.88 0.58
N ARG A 184 -17.54 0.08 0.59
CA ARG A 184 -16.56 0.09 1.69
C ARG A 184 -15.20 -0.43 1.24
N ALA A 185 -14.15 0.15 1.81
CA ALA A 185 -12.79 -0.37 1.69
C ALA A 185 -12.44 -1.16 2.96
N TYR A 186 -11.88 -2.35 2.82
CA TYR A 186 -11.37 -3.15 3.92
C TYR A 186 -9.85 -3.01 3.97
N VAL A 187 -9.36 -2.33 5.01
CA VAL A 187 -7.93 -2.07 5.22
C VAL A 187 -7.47 -2.91 6.42
N PHE A 188 -6.83 -4.03 6.13
CA PHE A 188 -6.38 -4.99 7.14
C PHE A 188 -4.86 -4.94 7.17
N PHE A 189 -4.27 -4.77 8.35
CA PHE A 189 -2.84 -4.59 8.48
C PHE A 189 -2.30 -5.15 9.79
N THR A 190 -1.05 -5.59 9.73
CA THR A 190 -0.18 -5.85 10.88
C THR A 190 0.91 -4.79 10.90
N SER A 191 1.20 -4.20 12.05
CA SER A 191 2.34 -3.30 12.19
C SER A 191 3.63 -4.09 12.37
N TYR A 192 4.17 -4.63 11.26
CA TYR A 192 5.45 -5.38 11.22
C TYR A 192 6.67 -4.60 11.71
N ARG A 193 6.53 -3.27 11.87
CA ARG A 193 7.50 -2.42 12.54
C ARG A 193 6.81 -1.71 13.70
N PRO A 194 6.65 -2.36 14.88
CA PRO A 194 5.83 -1.81 15.97
C PRO A 194 6.21 -0.39 16.39
N TRP A 195 7.51 -0.03 16.32
CA TRP A 195 8.00 1.33 16.60
C TRP A 195 7.53 2.41 15.61
N LEU A 196 7.02 2.01 14.43
CA LEU A 196 6.43 2.89 13.42
C LEU A 196 4.91 2.76 13.34
N ARG A 197 4.26 2.01 14.25
CA ARG A 197 2.79 1.83 14.23
C ARG A 197 2.03 3.15 14.18
N HIS A 198 2.48 4.17 14.91
CA HIS A 198 1.89 5.50 14.85
C HIS A 198 1.86 6.09 13.43
N LYS A 199 2.87 5.80 12.60
CA LYS A 199 2.91 6.22 11.21
C LYS A 199 1.98 5.38 10.33
N ASP A 200 1.83 4.07 10.59
CA ASP A 200 0.85 3.24 9.87
C ASP A 200 -0.57 3.82 10.06
N LEU A 201 -0.90 4.23 11.29
CA LEU A 201 -2.21 4.78 11.64
C LEU A 201 -2.52 6.15 11.01
N VAL A 202 -1.49 6.91 10.59
CA VAL A 202 -1.67 8.19 9.87
C VAL A 202 -2.47 8.00 8.59
N PHE A 203 -2.43 6.82 7.97
CA PHE A 203 -3.26 6.50 6.81
C PHE A 203 -4.75 6.82 7.05
N PHE A 204 -5.26 6.50 8.24
CA PHE A 204 -6.66 6.71 8.58
C PHE A 204 -6.97 8.18 8.89
N ASP A 205 -5.98 8.95 9.34
CA ASP A 205 -6.13 10.41 9.47
C ASP A 205 -6.22 11.06 8.10
N VAL A 206 -5.37 10.64 7.15
CA VAL A 206 -5.45 11.08 5.74
C VAL A 206 -6.79 10.69 5.11
N ALA A 207 -7.31 9.50 5.40
CA ALA A 207 -8.65 9.09 4.94
C ALA A 207 -9.76 9.99 5.53
N ARG A 208 -9.68 10.34 6.81
CA ARG A 208 -10.63 11.25 7.47
C ARG A 208 -10.57 12.66 6.89
N GLU A 209 -9.37 13.19 6.65
CA GLU A 209 -9.18 14.50 6.00
C GLU A 209 -9.78 14.54 4.59
N LYS A 210 -9.80 13.40 3.90
CA LYS A 210 -10.44 13.24 2.58
C LYS A 210 -11.97 13.12 2.64
N GLY A 211 -12.55 12.97 3.85
CA GLY A 211 -13.99 12.90 4.08
C GLY A 211 -14.55 11.50 4.29
N PHE A 212 -13.70 10.48 4.49
CA PHE A 212 -14.16 9.14 4.87
C PHE A 212 -14.45 9.06 6.37
N LEU A 213 -15.48 8.31 6.75
CA LEU A 213 -15.58 7.76 8.09
C LEU A 213 -14.72 6.50 8.14
N VAL A 214 -14.06 6.25 9.27
CA VAL A 214 -13.22 5.08 9.46
C VAL A 214 -13.68 4.34 10.70
N GLU A 215 -14.18 3.13 10.50
CA GLU A 215 -14.63 2.23 11.56
C GLU A 215 -13.62 1.10 11.77
N GLN A 216 -13.38 0.71 13.02
CA GLN A 216 -12.62 -0.51 13.30
C GLN A 216 -13.58 -1.70 13.29
N VAL A 217 -13.24 -2.74 12.53
CA VAL A 217 -14.12 -3.90 12.32
C VAL A 217 -13.61 -5.18 12.96
N ILE A 218 -12.29 -5.28 13.19
CA ILE A 218 -11.69 -6.46 13.82
C ILE A 218 -10.32 -6.11 14.40
N ASP A 219 -9.98 -6.79 15.50
CA ASP A 219 -8.60 -7.01 15.94
C ASP A 219 -8.45 -8.52 16.18
N ARG A 220 -7.64 -9.19 15.37
CA ARG A 220 -7.43 -10.64 15.45
C ARG A 220 -5.99 -10.93 15.82
N LYS A 221 -5.81 -11.69 16.90
CA LYS A 221 -4.51 -12.24 17.29
C LYS A 221 -4.26 -13.55 16.54
N MET A 222 -3.11 -13.62 15.88
CA MET A 222 -2.58 -14.82 15.26
C MET A 222 -1.82 -15.65 16.30
N GLU A 223 -1.71 -16.96 16.09
CA GLU A 223 -0.97 -17.85 16.99
C GLU A 223 0.52 -17.50 17.06
N LYS A 224 1.09 -17.17 15.90
CA LYS A 224 2.51 -16.86 15.70
C LYS A 224 2.67 -15.61 14.85
N LYS A 225 3.80 -14.92 15.03
CA LYS A 225 4.17 -13.80 14.15
C LYS A 225 4.57 -14.34 12.78
N LEU A 226 4.40 -13.53 11.74
CA LEU A 226 4.71 -13.95 10.37
C LEU A 226 6.21 -14.27 10.21
N PHE A 227 7.08 -13.44 10.82
CA PHE A 227 8.52 -13.62 10.78
C PHE A 227 9.07 -13.85 12.19
N GLU A 228 9.66 -15.02 12.43
CA GLU A 228 10.15 -15.45 13.75
C GLU A 228 11.24 -14.53 14.33
N ASN A 229 11.97 -13.81 13.48
CA ASN A 229 13.09 -12.97 13.88
C ASN A 229 12.75 -11.46 13.90
N ASP A 230 11.48 -11.08 13.63
CA ASP A 230 11.11 -9.67 13.68
C ASP A 230 11.26 -9.11 15.10
N PRO A 231 11.96 -7.97 15.26
CA PRO A 231 12.12 -7.31 16.55
C PRO A 231 10.86 -6.53 16.93
N GLY A 232 10.74 -6.19 18.21
CA GLY A 232 9.65 -5.35 18.72
C GLY A 232 8.60 -6.13 19.51
N ASP A 233 7.46 -5.48 19.76
CA ASP A 233 6.37 -6.03 20.55
C ASP A 233 5.69 -7.18 19.81
N GLU A 234 5.79 -8.38 20.39
CA GLU A 234 5.25 -9.62 19.81
C GLU A 234 3.73 -9.59 19.70
N GLU A 235 3.02 -8.93 20.62
CA GLU A 235 1.57 -8.80 20.55
C GLU A 235 1.16 -7.97 19.34
N VAL A 236 1.91 -6.92 19.03
CA VAL A 236 1.67 -6.10 17.82
C VAL A 236 1.98 -6.87 16.55
N LEU A 237 3.09 -7.62 16.51
CA LEU A 237 3.51 -8.43 15.35
C LEU A 237 2.55 -9.60 15.04
N LYS A 238 1.76 -10.03 16.03
CA LYS A 238 0.74 -11.07 15.89
C LYS A 238 -0.66 -10.53 15.68
N THR A 239 -0.88 -9.22 15.81
CA THR A 239 -2.22 -8.65 15.72
C THR A 239 -2.48 -8.08 14.33
N VAL A 240 -3.51 -8.62 13.68
CA VAL A 240 -4.08 -8.05 12.46
C VAL A 240 -5.25 -7.18 12.85
N SER A 241 -5.13 -5.88 12.60
CA SER A 241 -6.20 -4.90 12.77
C SER A 241 -6.90 -4.66 11.45
N GLY A 242 -8.23 -4.70 11.43
CA GLY A 242 -9.04 -4.37 10.28
C GLY A 242 -9.85 -3.09 10.52
N MET A 243 -9.71 -2.15 9.60
CA MET A 243 -10.42 -0.87 9.61
C MET A 243 -11.11 -0.65 8.26
N MET A 244 -12.19 0.10 8.26
CA MET A 244 -13.09 0.23 7.13
C MET A 244 -13.40 1.70 6.82
N PRO A 245 -12.70 2.31 5.83
CA PRO A 245 -13.11 3.58 5.25
C PRO A 245 -14.43 3.45 4.49
N ILE A 246 -15.39 4.32 4.80
CA ILE A 246 -16.71 4.42 4.15
C ILE A 246 -17.03 5.89 3.83
N HIS A 247 -17.81 6.13 2.77
CA HIS A 247 -18.29 7.48 2.47
C HIS A 247 -19.26 7.97 3.55
N GLN A 248 -19.19 9.25 3.91
CA GLN A 248 -20.20 9.89 4.75
C GLN A 248 -21.55 9.90 4.03
N SER A 249 -22.61 9.45 4.69
CA SER A 249 -23.99 9.58 4.23
C SER A 249 -24.33 11.07 4.06
N ILE A 250 -24.78 11.49 2.88
CA ILE A 250 -25.32 12.83 2.65
C ILE A 250 -26.77 12.86 3.14
N GLU A 251 -27.00 12.67 4.44
CA GLU A 251 -28.29 13.00 5.05
C GLU A 251 -28.07 14.08 6.10
N GLY A 252 -28.38 15.33 5.74
CA GLY A 252 -28.62 16.41 6.70
C GLY A 252 -27.42 17.26 7.15
N GLN A 253 -26.41 17.53 6.32
CA GLN A 253 -25.49 18.63 6.63
C GLN A 253 -26.14 19.98 6.28
N PRO A 254 -26.27 20.94 7.22
CA PRO A 254 -26.56 22.32 6.86
C PRO A 254 -25.39 22.87 6.02
N PRO A 255 -25.63 23.82 5.11
CA PRO A 255 -24.61 24.32 4.21
C PRO A 255 -23.43 24.86 5.02
N HIS A 256 -22.24 24.35 4.67
CA HIS A 256 -20.96 24.81 5.21
C HIS A 256 -20.85 26.33 4.95
N MET A 257 -21.04 27.14 5.99
CA MET A 257 -20.67 28.54 5.95
C MET A 257 -19.14 28.61 5.88
N GLY A 258 -18.63 29.29 4.85
CA GLY A 258 -17.20 29.52 4.66
C GLY A 258 -16.57 30.28 5.84
N PRO A 259 -15.23 30.33 5.91
CA PRO A 259 -14.54 30.92 7.04
C PRO A 259 -14.70 32.45 7.02
N GLY A 260 -15.72 32.94 7.73
CA GLY A 260 -15.88 34.34 8.09
C GLY A 260 -15.19 34.61 9.42
N LEU A 261 -13.89 34.90 9.38
CA LEU A 261 -13.20 35.54 10.50
C LEU A 261 -12.41 36.73 9.96
N SER A 262 -13.04 37.89 10.01
CA SER A 262 -12.33 39.18 10.00
C SER A 262 -11.55 39.33 11.32
N PRO A 263 -10.31 39.86 11.30
CA PRO A 263 -9.57 40.12 12.52
C PRO A 263 -10.04 41.43 13.17
N PRO A 264 -10.02 41.56 14.51
CA PRO A 264 -10.19 42.86 15.15
C PRO A 264 -8.89 43.67 15.06
N ALA A 265 -9.06 44.98 14.87
CA ALA A 265 -7.98 45.94 14.76
C ALA A 265 -7.47 46.43 16.13
N ALA A 266 -6.18 46.78 16.12
CA ALA A 266 -5.45 47.73 16.96
C ALA A 266 -5.12 47.38 18.41
N THR A 267 -3.83 47.41 18.75
CA THR A 267 -3.22 48.61 19.36
C THR A 267 -1.70 48.58 19.19
N ALA A 268 -1.12 49.76 18.95
CA ALA A 268 0.31 50.00 18.81
C ALA A 268 0.96 50.12 20.21
N GLY A 269 2.16 49.58 20.35
CA GLY A 269 2.97 49.66 21.57
C GLY A 269 4.40 49.21 21.34
N GLU A 270 5.25 50.21 21.10
CA GLU A 270 6.64 50.36 21.58
C GLU A 270 7.78 49.44 21.09
N ASN A 271 8.88 50.14 20.78
CA ASN A 271 10.18 49.65 20.32
C ASN A 271 10.85 48.73 21.36
N GLY A 272 11.32 47.57 20.91
CA GLY A 272 12.22 46.72 21.66
C GLY A 272 12.99 45.81 20.71
N GLU A 273 14.31 46.00 20.66
CA GLU A 273 15.26 45.29 19.82
C GLU A 273 15.06 43.77 19.87
N ARG A 274 14.58 43.17 18.77
CA ARG A 274 14.54 41.70 18.62
C ARG A 274 15.85 41.22 18.01
N GLN A 275 16.77 40.80 18.87
CA GLN A 275 17.76 39.79 18.49
C GLN A 275 17.01 38.49 18.15
N GLN A 276 16.63 38.30 16.90
CA GLN A 276 16.07 37.04 16.42
C GLN A 276 17.20 36.00 16.40
N LYS A 277 17.37 35.25 17.49
CA LYS A 277 18.05 33.95 17.42
C LYS A 277 17.32 33.12 16.36
N PRO A 278 17.97 32.67 15.29
CA PRO A 278 17.30 31.85 14.29
C PRO A 278 16.78 30.58 14.99
N LYS A 279 15.46 30.38 14.95
CA LYS A 279 14.81 29.19 15.51
C LYS A 279 15.33 27.97 14.76
N THR A 280 16.32 27.29 15.33
CA THR A 280 16.88 26.06 14.77
C THR A 280 16.13 24.85 15.28
N LEU A 281 15.88 23.92 14.39
CA LEU A 281 15.18 22.67 14.64
C LEU A 281 16.21 21.59 15.02
N PRO A 282 16.08 20.92 16.17
CA PRO A 282 17.01 19.88 16.60
C PRO A 282 16.77 18.56 15.86
N CYS A 283 17.83 17.76 15.70
CA CYS A 283 17.73 16.35 15.34
C CYS A 283 17.30 15.52 16.55
N LYS A 284 16.42 14.53 16.35
CA LYS A 284 15.98 13.64 17.45
C LYS A 284 17.01 12.61 17.92
N TYR A 285 18.09 12.40 17.14
CA TYR A 285 19.08 11.34 17.39
C TYR A 285 20.46 11.88 17.81
N CYS A 286 20.69 13.18 17.68
CA CYS A 286 21.96 13.79 18.09
C CYS A 286 21.80 15.30 18.35
N SER A 287 22.83 15.93 18.90
CA SER A 287 22.80 17.34 19.30
C SER A 287 22.85 18.36 18.15
N LYS A 288 22.82 17.91 16.89
CA LYS A 288 22.85 18.80 15.71
C LYS A 288 21.53 19.54 15.52
N ARG A 289 21.60 20.79 15.07
CA ARG A 289 20.45 21.67 14.83
C ARG A 289 20.50 22.28 13.43
N PHE A 290 19.34 22.47 12.81
CA PHE A 290 19.24 22.92 11.41
C PHE A 290 18.26 24.09 11.28
N ARG A 291 18.46 24.94 10.27
CA ARG A 291 17.60 26.11 10.03
C ARG A 291 16.30 25.78 9.28
N ARG A 292 16.19 24.59 8.67
CA ARG A 292 15.05 24.19 7.85
C ARG A 292 14.64 22.75 8.15
N VAL A 293 13.34 22.46 8.09
CA VAL A 293 12.75 21.14 8.34
C VAL A 293 13.33 20.09 7.37
N GLU A 294 13.44 20.43 6.09
CA GLU A 294 14.02 19.55 5.06
C GLU A 294 15.44 19.08 5.40
N HIS A 295 16.23 19.95 6.05
CA HIS A 295 17.60 19.62 6.45
C HIS A 295 17.64 18.71 7.68
N VAL A 296 16.72 18.90 8.65
CA VAL A 296 16.56 17.98 9.78
C VAL A 296 16.16 16.60 9.27
N GLN A 297 15.11 16.52 8.46
CA GLN A 297 14.61 15.25 7.90
C GLN A 297 15.68 14.52 7.11
N ARG A 298 16.41 15.23 6.24
CA ARG A 298 17.54 14.67 5.48
C ARG A 298 18.69 14.21 6.36
N HIS A 299 18.96 14.90 7.45
CA HIS A 299 19.97 14.49 8.42
C HIS A 299 19.51 13.29 9.26
N GLU A 300 18.24 13.23 9.66
CA GLU A 300 17.71 12.12 10.43
C GLU A 300 17.79 10.79 9.68
N ARG A 301 17.71 10.82 8.34
CA ARG A 301 17.98 9.65 7.48
C ARG A 301 19.37 9.05 7.65
N THR A 302 20.38 9.82 8.10
CA THR A 302 21.72 9.27 8.37
C THR A 302 21.75 8.41 9.62
N HIS A 303 20.81 8.62 10.55
CA HIS A 303 20.66 7.81 11.75
C HIS A 303 19.79 6.58 11.51
N THR A 304 18.71 6.76 10.75
CA THR A 304 17.75 5.67 10.46
C THR A 304 18.19 4.78 9.30
N LYS A 305 19.21 5.19 8.54
CA LYS A 305 19.63 4.57 7.27
C LYS A 305 18.48 4.45 6.25
N GLU A 306 17.42 5.25 6.39
CA GLU A 306 16.32 5.35 5.43
C GLU A 306 16.83 5.85 4.07
N LYS A 307 16.49 5.13 2.99
CA LYS A 307 16.87 5.44 1.62
C LYS A 307 15.63 5.52 0.72
N PRO A 308 14.88 6.63 0.76
CA PRO A 308 13.58 6.74 0.10
C PRO A 308 13.66 6.98 -1.41
N PHE A 309 14.84 7.25 -1.97
CA PHE A 309 15.00 7.49 -3.41
C PHE A 309 15.57 6.25 -4.07
N SER A 310 14.83 5.63 -4.97
CA SER A 310 15.34 4.59 -5.85
C SER A 310 16.01 5.20 -7.07
N CYS A 311 17.05 4.54 -7.58
CA CYS A 311 17.56 4.81 -8.92
C CYS A 311 16.41 4.63 -9.92
N GLY A 312 16.22 5.60 -10.82
CA GLY A 312 15.18 5.53 -11.86
C GLY A 312 15.41 4.42 -12.89
N TRP A 313 16.58 3.78 -12.87
CA TRP A 313 16.88 2.61 -13.67
C TRP A 313 16.33 1.36 -12.99
N ALA A 314 15.32 0.73 -13.61
CA ALA A 314 14.55 -0.37 -13.03
C ALA A 314 15.40 -1.57 -12.54
N ARG A 315 16.55 -1.84 -13.18
CA ARG A 315 17.46 -2.92 -12.78
C ARG A 315 18.52 -2.55 -11.74
N CYS A 316 18.66 -1.26 -11.39
CA CYS A 316 19.77 -0.82 -10.53
C CYS A 316 19.52 -1.13 -9.05
N GLY A 317 18.27 -1.08 -8.58
CA GLY A 317 17.88 -1.39 -7.20
C GLY A 317 18.49 -0.50 -6.11
N LYS A 318 19.44 0.38 -6.45
CA LYS A 318 20.14 1.24 -5.49
C LYS A 318 19.18 2.26 -4.93
N THR A 319 19.20 2.37 -3.60
CA THR A 319 18.45 3.36 -2.86
C THR A 319 19.38 4.38 -2.21
N PHE A 320 18.94 5.64 -2.17
CA PHE A 320 19.70 6.78 -1.71
C PHE A 320 18.93 7.55 -0.63
N GLY A 321 19.66 8.08 0.35
CA GLY A 321 19.08 8.94 1.41
C GLY A 321 18.77 10.36 0.94
N ARG A 322 19.28 10.74 -0.24
CA ARG A 322 19.19 12.05 -0.87
C ARG A 322 18.89 11.88 -2.36
N ARG A 323 18.17 12.85 -2.93
CA ARG A 323 18.07 12.99 -4.39
C ARG A 323 19.43 13.33 -4.96
#